data_AF-A0AB37TNS2-F1
#
_entry.id   AF-A0AB37TNS2-F1
#
_cell.length_a   1.000
_cell.length_b   1.000
_cell.length_c   1.000
_cell.angle_alpha   90.00
_cell.angle_beta   90.00
_cell.angle_gamma   90.00
#
_symmetry.space_group_name_H-M   'P 1'
#
loop_
_entity.id
_entity.type
_entity.pdbx_description
1 polymer ?
#
loop_
_entity_poly.entity_id
_entity_poly.type
_entity_poly.pdbx_seq_one_letter_code
_entity_poly.pdbx_strand_id
1 'polypeptide(L)' 'VLKSALSRLVGGARPLTRHLEVETYTWQALPAQLRPRGRAQLTDGIAAELMLARDLLTDLGLKELP' A
#
# COMPACT_ATOMS: atom_id res chain seq x y z
N VAL A 1 -11.52 7.27 1.35
CA VAL A 1 -12.00 5.92 1.71
C VAL A 1 -10.88 5.08 2.32
N LEU A 2 -9.79 4.77 1.61
CA LEU A 2 -8.72 3.89 2.11
C LEU A 2 -8.19 4.27 3.51
N LYS A 3 -7.70 5.52 3.69
CA LYS A 3 -7.18 5.97 5.00
C LYS A 3 -8.21 5.80 6.12
N SER A 4 -9.46 6.19 5.89
CA SER A 4 -10.55 6.04 6.87
C SER A 4 -10.82 4.57 7.22
N ALA A 5 -10.79 3.68 6.23
CA ALA A 5 -10.94 2.24 6.44
C ALA A 5 -9.78 1.67 7.26
N LEU A 6 -8.53 2.02 6.93
CA LEU A 6 -7.34 1.60 7.68
C LEU A 6 -7.37 2.11 9.13
N SER A 7 -7.69 3.40 9.35
CA SER A 7 -7.83 3.94 10.70
C SER A 7 -8.88 3.18 11.52
N ARG A 8 -10.00 2.78 10.90
CA ARG A 8 -11.05 2.01 11.58
C ARG A 8 -10.62 0.58 11.91
N LEU A 9 -9.90 -0.07 10.99
CA LEU A 9 -9.54 -1.48 11.07
C LEU A 9 -8.33 -1.72 11.98
N VAL A 10 -7.31 -0.87 11.91
CA VAL A 10 -6.03 -1.12 12.61
C VAL A 10 -5.50 0.05 13.44
N GLY A 11 -6.13 1.24 13.39
CA GLY A 11 -5.71 2.42 14.16
C GLY A 11 -6.36 2.57 15.54
N GLY A 12 -7.19 1.63 15.99
CA GLY A 12 -7.84 1.65 17.30
C GLY A 12 -7.07 0.90 18.39
N ALA A 13 -7.61 0.84 19.61
CA ALA A 13 -6.98 0.15 20.75
C ALA A 13 -6.69 -1.35 20.51
N ARG A 14 -7.40 -1.98 19.56
CA ARG A 14 -7.21 -3.37 19.14
C ARG A 14 -7.48 -3.47 17.63
N PRO A 15 -6.71 -4.26 16.87
CA PRO A 15 -6.98 -4.44 15.45
C PRO A 15 -8.24 -5.28 15.23
N LEU A 16 -9.04 -4.92 14.24
CA LEU A 16 -10.26 -5.63 13.82
C LEU A 16 -10.02 -6.71 12.76
N THR A 17 -8.83 -6.70 12.15
CA THR A 17 -8.36 -7.72 11.23
C THR A 17 -6.93 -8.09 11.60
N ARG A 18 -6.52 -9.30 11.22
CA ARG A 18 -5.14 -9.79 11.40
C ARG A 18 -4.38 -9.88 10.08
N HIS A 19 -5.08 -9.68 8.96
CA HIS A 19 -4.54 -9.87 7.62
C HIS A 19 -4.94 -8.71 6.73
N LEU A 20 -3.96 -8.23 5.97
CA LEU A 20 -4.12 -7.18 4.96
C LEU A 20 -3.32 -7.63 3.73
N GLU A 21 -3.92 -7.52 2.55
CA GLU A 21 -3.27 -7.79 1.28
C GLU A 21 -3.21 -6.50 0.48
N VAL A 22 -2.07 -6.30 -0.17
CA VAL A 22 -1.87 -5.22 -1.14
C VAL A 22 -1.60 -5.89 -2.47
N GLU A 23 -2.48 -5.65 -3.42
CA GLU A 23 -2.40 -6.28 -4.72
C GLU A 23 -2.54 -5.24 -5.83
N THR A 24 -1.62 -5.33 -6.79
CA THR A 24 -1.49 -4.39 -7.90
C THR A 24 -1.94 -5.06 -9.19
N TYR A 25 -3.22 -4.91 -9.55
CA TYR A 25 -3.78 -5.73 -10.62
C TYR A 25 -3.77 -5.10 -12.01
N THR A 26 -3.68 -3.78 -12.12
CA THR A 26 -3.84 -3.14 -13.43
C THR A 26 -3.00 -1.88 -13.56
N TRP A 27 -1.76 -2.03 -14.03
CA TRP A 27 -1.00 -0.90 -14.58
C TRP A 27 -1.77 -0.18 -15.69
N GLN A 28 -2.74 -0.84 -16.35
CA GLN A 28 -3.62 -0.20 -17.33
C GLN A 28 -4.54 0.87 -16.72
N ALA A 29 -4.86 0.81 -15.42
CA ALA A 29 -5.65 1.84 -14.74
C ALA A 29 -4.89 3.16 -14.60
N LEU A 30 -3.55 3.14 -14.67
CA LEU A 30 -2.76 4.35 -14.68
C LEU A 30 -2.93 5.14 -15.98
N PRO A 31 -2.89 6.48 -15.93
CA PRO A 31 -2.70 7.32 -17.11
C PRO A 31 -1.56 6.80 -17.98
N ALA A 32 -1.70 6.84 -19.30
CA ALA A 32 -0.75 6.23 -20.25
C ALA A 32 0.71 6.68 -20.05
N GLN A 33 0.91 7.91 -19.59
CA GLN A 33 2.21 8.52 -19.33
C GLN A 33 2.89 7.95 -18.06
N LEU A 34 2.10 7.39 -17.14
CA LEU A 34 2.57 6.81 -15.88
C LEU A 34 2.71 5.29 -15.93
N ARG A 35 2.32 4.65 -17.04
CA ARG A 35 2.44 3.20 -17.19
C ARG A 35 3.92 2.82 -17.36
N PRO A 36 4.41 1.80 -16.63
CA PRO A 36 5.76 1.31 -16.80
C PRO A 36 5.96 0.75 -18.21
N ARG A 37 7.05 1.16 -18.87
CA ARG A 37 7.42 0.74 -20.25
C ARG A 37 8.48 -0.36 -20.28
N GLY A 38 8.99 -0.77 -19.12
CA GLY A 38 10.03 -1.77 -18.99
C GLY A 38 10.24 -2.21 -17.54
N ARG A 39 11.14 -3.18 -17.35
CA ARG A 39 11.34 -3.86 -16.06
C ARG A 39 11.76 -2.91 -14.93
N ALA A 40 12.66 -1.96 -15.20
CA ALA A 40 13.11 -1.00 -14.18
C ALA A 40 11.94 -0.17 -13.64
N GLN A 41 11.16 0.45 -14.53
CA GLN A 41 9.99 1.25 -14.14
C GLN A 41 8.91 0.41 -13.44
N LEU A 42 8.75 -0.87 -13.83
CA LEU A 42 7.86 -1.78 -13.13
C LEU A 42 8.34 -2.05 -11.70
N THR A 43 9.63 -2.32 -11.52
CA THR A 43 10.22 -2.52 -10.19
C THR A 43 10.09 -1.28 -9.33
N ASP A 44 10.36 -0.09 -9.87
CA ASP A 44 10.22 1.18 -9.17
C ASP A 44 8.76 1.43 -8.74
N GLY A 45 7.80 1.12 -9.62
CA GLY A 45 6.37 1.22 -9.33
C GLY A 45 5.93 0.30 -8.19
N ILE A 46 6.34 -0.98 -8.24
CA ILE A 46 6.05 -1.94 -7.17
C ILE A 46 6.68 -1.48 -5.85
N ALA A 47 7.94 -1.04 -5.87
CA ALA A 47 8.61 -0.53 -4.67
C ALA A 47 7.88 0.69 -4.09
N ALA A 48 7.41 1.60 -4.94
CA ALA A 48 6.65 2.77 -4.52
C ALA A 48 5.31 2.39 -3.87
N GLU A 49 4.59 1.41 -4.40
CA GLU A 49 3.34 0.93 -3.80
C GLU A 49 3.57 0.25 -2.44
N LEU A 50 4.63 -0.55 -2.32
CA LEU A 50 5.02 -1.16 -1.05
C LEU A 50 5.42 -0.11 -0.01
N MET A 51 6.17 0.93 -0.41
CA MET A 51 6.50 2.05 0.47
C MET A 51 5.26 2.81 0.92
N LEU A 52 4.32 3.10 0.01
CA LEU A 52 3.05 3.74 0.37
C LEU A 52 2.27 2.90 1.38
N ALA A 53 2.17 1.58 1.16
CA ALA A 53 1.47 0.68 2.07
C ALA A 53 2.13 0.66 3.46
N ARG A 54 3.46 0.54 3.51
CA ARG A 54 4.24 0.62 4.75
C ARG A 54 3.95 1.93 5.49
N ASP A 55 4.13 3.06 4.82
CA ASP A 55 4.00 4.38 5.42
C ASP A 55 2.58 4.61 5.99
N LEU A 56 1.54 4.21 5.25
CA LEU A 56 0.15 4.28 5.72
C LEU A 56 -0.11 3.47 6.99
N LEU A 57 0.55 2.31 7.14
CA LEU A 57 0.39 1.45 8.31
C LEU A 57 1.23 1.96 9.49
N THR A 58 2.48 2.38 9.25
CA THR A 58 3.35 2.92 10.30
C THR A 58 2.84 4.23 10.86
N ASP A 59 2.19 5.07 10.03
CA ASP A 59 1.51 6.29 10.46
C ASP A 59 0.36 6.03 11.46
N LEU A 60 -0.20 4.81 11.46
CA LEU A 60 -1.22 4.38 12.41
C LEU A 60 -0.63 3.72 13.67
N GLY A 61 0.70 3.70 13.81
CA GLY A 61 1.41 3.15 14.96
C GLY A 61 1.73 1.66 14.87
N LEU A 62 1.54 1.03 13.70
CA LEU A 62 1.99 -0.35 13.47
C LEU A 62 3.52 -0.39 13.36
N LYS A 63 4.11 -1.50 13.81
CA LYS A 63 5.56 -1.68 13.82
C LYS A 63 6.00 -2.65 12.73
N GLU A 64 7.12 -2.35 12.12
CA GLU A 64 7.84 -3.30 11.27
C GLU A 64 8.40 -4.45 12.13
N LEU A 65 8.50 -5.64 11.53
CA LEU A 65 9.19 -6.75 12.16
C LEU A 65 10.70 -6.44 12.22
N PRO A 66 11.38 -6.77 13.33
CA PRO A 66 12.81 -6.54 13.48
C PRO A 66 13.68 -7.36 12.52
#